data_AF-A0A0E4CMJ1-F1
#
_entry.id   AF-A0A0E4CMJ1-F1
#
_cell.length_a   1.000
_cell.length_b   1.000
_cell.length_c   1.000
_cell.angle_alpha   90.00
_cell.angle_beta   90.00
_cell.angle_gamma   90.00
#
_symmetry.space_group_name_H-M   'P 1'
#
loop_
_entity.id
_entity.type
_entity.pdbx_description
1 polymer ?
#
loop_
_entity_poly.entity_id
_entity_poly.type
_entity_poly.pdbx_seq_one_letter_code
_entity_poly.pdbx_strand_id
1 'polypeptide(L)'
;MAQAEVVPDRQSQALPLNGACRECGQARRKRPDVAGRSRSRRVPVAAQPSSPKPKQKTARKWHEMPWWFSELVIPTVVALVTGAIVAVGTIKGQALLDDAREDRALRLENLRFVRDHSAVDPNQPRPFGGLDLRGQHLRGLQLANANFEDANLEGAILSNSNLYRASFNYARLINAYLVAADLSETDVEGANLSGADLDRANLAGAIFDQTVLYRANLKTANLRGAVFRCVYYDSATSWPPGFVPAARDQRCAAAGRLRR
;
A
#
# COMPACT_ATOMS: atom_id res chain seq x y z
N MET A 1 -10.41 50.88 22.39
CA MET A 1 -10.38 50.57 23.83
C MET A 1 -11.80 50.32 24.30
N ALA A 2 -12.14 49.06 24.56
CA ALA A 2 -13.34 48.57 25.27
C ALA A 2 -13.10 47.05 25.45
N GLN A 3 -12.32 46.70 26.48
CA GLN A 3 -12.77 46.10 27.73
C GLN A 3 -13.43 44.72 27.54
N ALA A 4 -12.62 43.71 27.86
CA ALA A 4 -12.97 42.31 27.99
C ALA A 4 -13.60 42.07 29.36
N GLU A 5 -14.71 41.34 29.40
CA GLU A 5 -15.27 40.78 30.63
C GLU A 5 -14.89 39.30 30.74
N VAL A 6 -14.14 39.01 31.80
CA VAL A 6 -13.75 37.70 32.28
C VAL A 6 -14.82 37.24 33.28
N VAL A 7 -15.46 36.09 33.04
CA VAL A 7 -16.35 35.44 34.01
C VAL A 7 -15.67 34.15 34.51
N PRO A 8 -15.61 33.91 35.83
CA PRO A 8 -14.75 32.87 36.40
C PRO A 8 -15.43 31.50 36.58
N ASP A 9 -14.50 30.54 36.64
CA ASP A 9 -14.52 29.14 37.05
C ASP A 9 -15.58 28.69 38.08
N ARG A 10 -16.18 27.50 37.84
CA ARG A 10 -16.86 26.70 38.87
C ARG A 10 -16.62 25.19 38.66
N GLN A 11 -15.69 24.70 39.48
CA GLN A 11 -15.83 23.53 40.36
C GLN A 11 -16.20 22.17 39.76
N SER A 12 -15.14 21.35 39.63
CA SER A 12 -14.96 20.05 40.28
C SER A 12 -16.17 19.44 40.99
N GLN A 13 -16.63 18.28 40.53
CA GLN A 13 -17.24 17.26 41.39
C GLN A 13 -17.05 15.87 40.75
N ALA A 14 -16.09 15.12 41.29
CA ALA A 14 -15.99 13.67 41.19
C ALA A 14 -16.74 13.05 42.38
N LEU A 15 -17.48 11.96 42.16
CA LEU A 15 -18.12 11.12 43.19
C LEU A 15 -18.58 9.78 42.51
N PRO A 16 -18.82 8.67 43.25
CA PRO A 16 -17.81 7.64 43.46
C PRO A 16 -18.23 6.22 43.02
N LEU A 17 -17.31 5.27 43.24
CA LEU A 17 -17.44 3.82 43.15
C LEU A 17 -18.40 3.21 44.20
N ASN A 18 -18.88 1.99 43.87
CA ASN A 18 -19.44 0.92 44.71
C ASN A 18 -20.96 0.71 44.67
N GLY A 19 -21.34 -0.53 44.32
CA GLY A 19 -22.70 -1.03 44.41
C GLY A 19 -22.79 -2.50 43.98
N ALA A 20 -22.13 -3.39 44.72
CA ALA A 20 -22.40 -4.82 44.69
C ALA A 20 -23.58 -5.14 45.62
N CYS A 21 -24.56 -5.92 45.15
CA CYS A 21 -25.38 -6.90 45.89
C CYS A 21 -26.41 -7.49 44.91
N ARG A 22 -26.35 -8.78 44.58
CA ARG A 22 -26.80 -9.97 45.35
C ARG A 22 -28.32 -10.17 45.31
N GLU A 23 -28.66 -11.39 44.88
CA GLU A 23 -29.88 -12.17 45.14
C GLU A 23 -31.16 -11.73 44.42
N CYS A 24 -32.09 -12.60 44.03
CA CYS A 24 -32.19 -14.04 43.76
C CYS A 24 -33.66 -14.25 43.34
N GLY A 25 -33.99 -15.24 42.49
CA GLY A 25 -35.39 -15.64 42.27
C GLY A 25 -35.74 -16.02 40.83
N GLN A 26 -35.26 -17.18 40.35
CA GLN A 26 -36.09 -18.37 40.10
C GLN A 26 -37.09 -18.31 38.93
N ALA A 27 -36.78 -19.04 37.85
CA ALA A 27 -37.77 -19.88 37.16
C ALA A 27 -37.08 -21.06 36.46
N ARG A 28 -37.49 -22.27 36.87
CA ARG A 28 -37.03 -23.59 36.42
C ARG A 28 -37.42 -23.89 34.97
N ARG A 29 -36.63 -24.72 34.27
CA ARG A 29 -37.09 -26.00 33.68
C ARG A 29 -35.94 -26.87 33.10
N LYS A 30 -35.69 -27.97 33.83
CA LYS A 30 -35.45 -29.38 33.42
C LYS A 30 -34.29 -29.75 32.47
N ARG A 31 -33.31 -30.47 33.04
CA ARG A 31 -32.47 -31.50 32.40
C ARG A 31 -33.10 -32.89 32.58
N PRO A 32 -32.70 -33.89 31.77
CA PRO A 32 -32.52 -35.27 32.23
C PRO A 32 -31.04 -35.68 32.04
N ASP A 33 -30.35 -36.08 33.09
CA ASP A 33 -30.29 -37.41 33.74
C ASP A 33 -29.49 -38.46 32.96
N VAL A 34 -28.28 -38.70 33.46
CA VAL A 34 -27.32 -39.74 33.07
C VAL A 34 -27.24 -40.75 34.21
N ALA A 35 -27.70 -41.97 33.95
CA ALA A 35 -27.45 -43.19 34.71
C ALA A 35 -27.50 -44.33 33.68
N GLY A 36 -26.76 -45.42 33.72
CA GLY A 36 -25.89 -46.03 34.70
C GLY A 36 -25.38 -47.34 34.09
N ARG A 37 -24.33 -47.90 34.69
CA ARG A 37 -23.64 -49.15 34.32
C ARG A 37 -24.57 -50.34 34.06
N SER A 38 -24.18 -51.24 33.15
CA SER A 38 -24.38 -52.68 33.36
C SER A 38 -23.36 -53.56 32.65
N ARG A 39 -22.98 -54.61 33.38
CA ARG A 39 -21.89 -55.57 33.19
C ARG A 39 -22.07 -56.48 31.96
N SER A 40 -20.92 -56.82 31.41
CA SER A 40 -20.59 -57.95 30.55
C SER A 40 -21.26 -59.27 30.96
N ARG A 41 -21.82 -59.99 29.97
CA ARG A 41 -22.01 -61.45 30.01
C ARG A 41 -21.51 -62.06 28.71
N ARG A 42 -20.58 -63.02 28.84
CA ARG A 42 -19.90 -63.76 27.78
C ARG A 42 -20.85 -64.76 27.12
N VAL A 43 -20.76 -64.89 25.80
CA VAL A 43 -21.15 -66.12 25.07
C VAL A 43 -19.85 -66.87 24.74
N PRO A 44 -19.74 -68.18 24.96
CA PRO A 44 -18.53 -68.95 24.69
C PRO A 44 -18.51 -69.40 23.23
N VAL A 45 -17.35 -69.31 22.57
CA VAL A 45 -17.08 -70.05 21.33
C VAL A 45 -15.80 -70.84 21.57
N ALA A 46 -15.93 -72.16 21.50
CA ALA A 46 -14.85 -73.11 21.66
C ALA A 46 -14.07 -73.30 20.34
N ALA A 47 -12.73 -73.27 20.48
CA ALA A 47 -11.64 -73.94 19.73
C ALA A 47 -11.67 -73.98 18.19
N GLN A 48 -10.76 -73.28 17.47
CA GLN A 48 -9.37 -73.65 17.05
C GLN A 48 -9.34 -73.83 15.50
N PRO A 49 -8.19 -73.77 14.77
CA PRO A 49 -6.79 -73.60 15.15
C PRO A 49 -6.07 -72.41 14.44
N SER A 50 -4.81 -72.20 14.84
CA SER A 50 -3.88 -71.12 14.48
C SER A 50 -3.56 -70.95 13.00
N SER A 51 -3.36 -69.69 12.57
CA SER A 51 -2.59 -69.32 11.38
C SER A 51 -1.64 -68.14 11.70
N PRO A 52 -0.41 -68.11 11.17
CA PRO A 52 0.66 -67.23 11.64
C PRO A 52 0.46 -65.77 11.20
N LYS A 53 0.75 -64.83 12.10
CA LYS A 53 0.68 -63.38 11.85
C LYS A 53 1.66 -62.96 10.73
N PRO A 54 1.27 -62.04 9.82
CA PRO A 54 2.18 -61.52 8.81
C PRO A 54 3.27 -60.66 9.47
N LYS A 55 4.53 -60.96 9.14
CA LYS A 55 5.72 -60.29 9.69
C LYS A 55 5.72 -58.81 9.30
N GLN A 56 5.81 -57.93 10.29
CA GLN A 56 6.13 -56.51 10.11
C GLN A 56 7.50 -56.40 9.43
N LYS A 57 7.56 -55.83 8.23
CA LYS A 57 8.84 -55.44 7.61
C LYS A 57 9.39 -54.25 8.40
N THR A 58 10.38 -54.52 9.23
CA THR A 58 11.14 -53.54 10.00
C THR A 58 11.80 -52.54 9.04
N ALA A 59 11.64 -51.25 9.31
CA ALA A 59 12.43 -50.21 8.66
C ALA A 59 13.91 -50.54 8.91
N ARG A 60 14.66 -50.87 7.86
CA ARG A 60 16.09 -51.19 7.96
C ARG A 60 16.80 -50.00 8.59
N LYS A 61 17.40 -50.21 9.76
CA LYS A 61 18.23 -49.22 10.44
C LYS A 61 19.43 -48.90 9.55
N TRP A 62 19.80 -47.62 9.46
CA TRP A 62 20.86 -47.08 8.60
C TRP A 62 22.21 -47.81 8.66
N HIS A 63 22.47 -48.55 9.73
CA HIS A 63 23.67 -49.36 9.93
C HIS A 63 23.71 -50.68 9.14
N GLU A 64 22.62 -51.10 8.48
CA GLU A 64 22.59 -52.29 7.61
C GLU A 64 22.86 -51.98 6.13
N MET A 65 23.13 -50.72 5.78
CA MET A 65 23.39 -50.37 4.38
C MET A 65 24.80 -50.79 3.97
N PRO A 66 24.98 -51.28 2.73
CA PRO A 66 26.31 -51.59 2.21
C PRO A 66 27.27 -50.41 2.35
N TRP A 67 28.56 -50.70 2.57
CA TRP A 67 29.62 -49.70 2.76
C TRP A 67 29.63 -48.60 1.69
N TRP A 68 29.24 -48.92 0.45
CA TRP A 68 29.19 -47.97 -0.65
C TRP A 68 28.08 -46.92 -0.49
N PHE A 69 27.04 -47.18 0.29
CA PHE A 69 25.93 -46.24 0.50
C PHE A 69 26.38 -45.02 1.31
N SER A 70 27.17 -45.23 2.37
CA SER A 70 27.71 -44.12 3.17
C SER A 70 28.79 -43.34 2.42
N GLU A 71 29.59 -44.00 1.60
CA GLU A 71 30.73 -43.39 0.90
C GLU A 71 30.37 -42.72 -0.44
N LEU A 72 29.35 -43.22 -1.16
CA LEU A 72 28.97 -42.67 -2.48
C LEU A 72 27.62 -41.96 -2.46
N VAL A 73 26.61 -42.49 -1.77
CA VAL A 73 25.25 -41.94 -1.85
C VAL A 73 25.07 -40.73 -0.93
N ILE A 74 25.55 -40.81 0.31
CA ILE A 74 25.40 -39.68 1.24
C ILE A 74 26.13 -38.42 0.73
N PRO A 75 27.41 -38.48 0.29
CA PRO A 75 28.11 -37.29 -0.16
C PRO A 75 27.50 -36.68 -1.43
N THR A 76 27.03 -37.51 -2.37
CA THR A 76 26.37 -37.03 -3.60
C THR A 76 25.03 -36.36 -3.31
N VAL A 77 24.21 -36.94 -2.44
CA VAL A 77 22.93 -36.34 -2.02
C VAL A 77 23.18 -35.03 -1.26
N VAL A 78 24.13 -35.00 -0.34
CA VAL A 78 24.49 -33.76 0.38
C VAL A 78 24.99 -32.69 -0.59
N ALA A 79 25.86 -33.03 -1.54
CA ALA A 79 26.34 -32.10 -2.56
C ALA A 79 25.23 -31.56 -3.46
N LEU A 80 24.27 -32.40 -3.85
CA LEU A 80 23.10 -31.98 -4.63
C LEU A 80 22.19 -31.04 -3.83
N VAL A 81 21.95 -31.34 -2.55
CA VAL A 81 21.10 -30.51 -1.68
C VAL A 81 21.78 -29.17 -1.38
N THR A 82 23.06 -29.15 -1.04
CA THR A 82 23.79 -27.90 -0.80
C THR A 82 23.92 -27.08 -2.08
N GLY A 83 24.22 -27.72 -3.21
CA GLY A 83 24.25 -27.06 -4.52
C GLY A 83 22.90 -26.43 -4.90
N ALA A 84 21.78 -27.12 -4.66
CA ALA A 84 20.45 -26.59 -4.91
C ALA A 84 20.10 -25.41 -3.98
N ILE A 85 20.44 -25.48 -2.68
CA ILE A 85 20.19 -24.39 -1.73
C ILE A 85 21.00 -23.14 -2.12
N VAL A 86 22.29 -23.32 -2.46
CA VAL A 86 23.15 -22.21 -2.91
C VAL A 86 22.60 -21.63 -4.22
N ALA A 87 22.25 -22.47 -5.20
CA ALA A 87 21.69 -22.00 -6.48
C ALA A 87 20.39 -21.22 -6.30
N VAL A 88 19.46 -21.69 -5.45
CA VAL A 88 18.22 -20.96 -5.16
C VAL A 88 18.52 -19.65 -4.42
N GLY A 89 19.48 -19.66 -3.49
CA GLY A 89 19.94 -18.46 -2.78
C GLY A 89 20.56 -17.42 -3.72
N THR A 90 21.38 -17.85 -4.68
CA THR A 90 21.99 -16.96 -5.68
C THR A 90 20.96 -16.44 -6.67
N ILE A 91 20.00 -17.25 -7.12
CA ILE A 91 18.94 -16.80 -8.04
C ILE A 91 18.04 -15.76 -7.36
N LYS A 92 17.57 -16.02 -6.13
CA LYS A 92 16.77 -15.06 -5.37
C LYS A 92 17.57 -13.80 -5.01
N GLY A 93 18.85 -13.98 -4.67
CA GLY A 93 19.77 -12.87 -4.40
C GLY A 93 20.02 -12.01 -5.62
N GLN A 94 20.21 -12.61 -6.80
CA GLN A 94 20.39 -11.91 -8.07
C GLN A 94 19.14 -11.16 -8.49
N ALA A 95 17.95 -11.75 -8.40
CA ALA A 95 16.70 -11.04 -8.72
C ALA A 95 16.47 -9.80 -7.84
N LEU A 96 16.78 -9.90 -6.54
CA LEU A 96 16.71 -8.74 -5.63
C LEU A 96 17.80 -7.70 -5.90
N LEU A 97 18.99 -8.15 -6.31
CA LEU A 97 20.10 -7.27 -6.69
C LEU A 97 19.85 -6.56 -8.02
N ASP A 98 19.20 -7.21 -8.98
CA ASP A 98 18.91 -6.67 -10.29
C ASP A 98 17.79 -5.62 -10.23
N ASP A 99 16.74 -5.85 -9.42
CA ASP A 99 15.72 -4.82 -9.09
C ASP A 99 16.36 -3.58 -8.42
N ALA A 100 17.32 -3.79 -7.52
CA ALA A 100 18.09 -2.70 -6.89
C ALA A 100 19.07 -2.00 -7.85
N ARG A 101 19.54 -2.67 -8.91
CA ARG A 101 20.42 -2.09 -9.93
C ARG A 101 19.65 -1.26 -10.94
N GLU A 102 18.46 -1.70 -11.35
CA GLU A 102 17.59 -0.93 -12.25
C GLU A 102 17.17 0.39 -11.60
N ASP A 103 16.75 0.37 -10.34
CA ASP A 103 16.42 1.61 -9.60
C ASP A 103 17.65 2.53 -9.47
N ARG A 104 18.86 1.96 -9.32
CA ARG A 104 20.11 2.74 -9.27
C ARG A 104 20.50 3.36 -10.62
N ALA A 105 20.29 2.65 -11.73
CA ALA A 105 20.58 3.14 -13.07
C ALA A 105 19.61 4.27 -13.47
N LEU A 106 18.31 4.09 -13.21
CA LEU A 106 17.30 5.12 -13.40
C LEU A 106 17.57 6.33 -12.49
N ARG A 107 17.93 6.09 -11.22
CA ARG A 107 18.33 7.16 -10.30
C ARG A 107 19.55 7.93 -10.82
N LEU A 108 20.51 7.29 -11.50
CA LEU A 108 21.68 7.98 -12.08
C LEU A 108 21.31 8.85 -13.29
N GLU A 109 20.39 8.40 -14.13
CA GLU A 109 19.88 9.21 -15.25
C GLU A 109 19.05 10.40 -14.76
N ASN A 110 18.19 10.16 -13.76
CA ASN A 110 17.40 11.20 -13.12
C ASN A 110 18.28 12.22 -12.38
N LEU A 111 19.37 11.76 -11.76
CA LEU A 111 20.36 12.64 -11.11
C LEU A 111 21.15 13.45 -12.13
N ARG A 112 21.42 12.92 -13.33
CA ARG A 112 21.98 13.71 -14.43
C ARG A 112 21.00 14.77 -14.90
N PHE A 113 19.75 14.37 -15.18
CA PHE A 113 18.70 15.30 -15.60
C PHE A 113 18.47 16.42 -14.58
N VAL A 114 18.36 16.06 -13.30
CA VAL A 114 18.25 17.01 -12.18
C VAL A 114 19.50 17.86 -12.07
N ARG A 115 20.71 17.32 -12.15
CA ARG A 115 21.95 18.12 -12.09
C ARG A 115 22.01 19.12 -13.24
N ASP A 116 21.63 18.69 -14.44
CA ASP A 116 21.73 19.50 -15.65
C ASP A 116 20.65 20.61 -15.70
N HIS A 117 19.56 20.45 -14.93
CA HIS A 117 18.45 21.41 -14.83
C HIS A 117 18.20 21.95 -13.40
N SER A 118 19.06 21.64 -12.43
CA SER A 118 18.97 22.15 -11.07
C SER A 118 19.56 23.53 -11.04
N ALA A 119 18.75 24.53 -10.71
CA ALA A 119 19.22 25.86 -10.37
C ALA A 119 20.33 25.75 -9.30
N VAL A 120 21.39 26.54 -9.48
CA VAL A 120 22.55 26.62 -8.56
C VAL A 120 22.14 27.18 -7.17
N ASP A 121 20.95 27.79 -7.08
CA ASP A 121 20.42 28.44 -5.88
C ASP A 121 19.28 27.60 -5.25
N PRO A 122 19.41 27.17 -3.97
CA PRO A 122 18.37 26.41 -3.26
C PRO A 122 17.07 27.19 -3.01
N ASN A 123 17.07 28.52 -3.21
CA ASN A 123 15.87 29.36 -3.11
C ASN A 123 15.16 29.57 -4.45
N GLN A 124 15.74 29.08 -5.56
CA GLN A 124 15.11 29.19 -6.88
C GLN A 124 14.33 27.91 -7.21
N PRO A 125 13.07 28.04 -7.64
CA PRO A 125 12.27 26.91 -8.08
C PRO A 125 12.96 26.24 -9.27
N ARG A 126 13.01 24.91 -9.27
CA ARG A 126 13.67 24.15 -10.35
C ARG A 126 12.90 24.35 -11.67
N PRO A 127 13.52 24.89 -12.75
CA PRO A 127 12.80 25.28 -13.94
C PRO A 127 12.63 24.11 -14.91
N PHE A 128 11.56 23.33 -14.72
CA PHE A 128 11.14 22.27 -15.66
C PHE A 128 9.99 22.71 -16.57
N GLY A 129 9.60 23.99 -16.50
CA GLY A 129 8.48 24.51 -17.26
C GLY A 129 8.70 24.40 -18.78
N GLY A 130 7.64 24.04 -19.50
CA GLY A 130 7.65 23.85 -20.96
C GLY A 130 8.49 22.68 -21.47
N LEU A 131 9.15 21.91 -20.60
CA LEU A 131 9.98 20.77 -21.01
C LEU A 131 9.13 19.57 -21.44
N ASP A 132 9.67 18.79 -22.37
CA ASP A 132 9.13 17.48 -22.73
C ASP A 132 9.77 16.40 -21.86
N LEU A 133 9.00 15.91 -20.89
CA LEU A 133 9.36 14.92 -19.89
C LEU A 133 8.50 13.66 -20.00
N ARG A 134 7.98 13.38 -21.20
CA ARG A 134 7.16 12.20 -21.46
C ARG A 134 7.89 10.92 -21.13
N GLY A 135 7.22 10.02 -20.40
CA GLY A 135 7.75 8.73 -19.99
C GLY A 135 9.00 8.79 -19.11
N GLN A 136 9.43 9.96 -18.65
CA GLN A 136 10.65 10.10 -17.87
C GLN A 136 10.49 9.46 -16.49
N HIS A 137 11.54 8.81 -16.03
CA HIS A 137 11.61 8.32 -14.67
C HIS A 137 11.97 9.50 -13.76
N LEU A 138 11.13 9.83 -12.79
CA LEU A 138 11.34 10.91 -11.81
C LEU A 138 11.03 10.42 -10.39
N ARG A 139 11.01 9.09 -10.21
CA ARG A 139 10.66 8.38 -8.98
C ARG A 139 11.61 8.79 -7.85
N GLY A 140 11.06 9.09 -6.67
CA GLY A 140 11.86 9.33 -5.46
C GLY A 140 12.75 10.58 -5.49
N LEU A 141 12.55 11.48 -6.46
CA LEU A 141 13.31 12.72 -6.57
C LEU A 141 12.83 13.77 -5.56
N GLN A 142 13.75 14.66 -5.18
CA GLN A 142 13.46 15.84 -4.37
C GLN A 142 13.21 17.03 -5.30
N LEU A 143 11.95 17.32 -5.55
CA LEU A 143 11.45 18.30 -6.53
C LEU A 143 10.50 19.31 -5.85
N ALA A 144 10.67 19.54 -4.54
CA ALA A 144 9.90 20.55 -3.82
C ALA A 144 10.12 21.94 -4.44
N ASN A 145 9.04 22.72 -4.55
CA ASN A 145 8.99 24.02 -5.20
C ASN A 145 9.42 24.00 -6.69
N ALA A 146 9.44 22.85 -7.35
CA ALA A 146 9.76 22.79 -8.78
C ALA A 146 8.66 23.46 -9.63
N ASN A 147 9.07 24.12 -10.70
CA ASN A 147 8.16 24.66 -11.69
C ASN A 147 8.05 23.70 -12.89
N PHE A 148 6.89 23.09 -13.08
CA PHE A 148 6.51 22.26 -14.23
C PHE A 148 5.41 22.93 -15.07
N GLU A 149 5.26 24.25 -14.99
CA GLU A 149 4.28 25.00 -15.78
C GLU A 149 4.42 24.69 -17.27
N ASP A 150 3.32 24.39 -17.96
CA ASP A 150 3.28 23.99 -19.38
C ASP A 150 4.12 22.74 -19.74
N ALA A 151 4.67 22.01 -18.76
CA ALA A 151 5.49 20.83 -19.03
C ALA A 151 4.66 19.65 -19.54
N ASN A 152 5.27 18.82 -20.39
CA ASN A 152 4.66 17.58 -20.86
C ASN A 152 5.21 16.38 -20.10
N LEU A 153 4.45 15.86 -19.16
CA LEU A 153 4.77 14.73 -18.27
C LEU A 153 3.89 13.50 -18.59
N GLU A 154 3.39 13.39 -19.82
CA GLU A 154 2.55 12.26 -20.21
C GLU A 154 3.30 10.93 -20.03
N GLY A 155 2.73 10.03 -19.24
CA GLY A 155 3.34 8.75 -18.87
C GLY A 155 4.56 8.83 -17.94
N ALA A 156 4.92 10.02 -17.41
CA ALA A 156 6.07 10.16 -16.53
C ALA A 156 5.87 9.41 -15.20
N ILE A 157 6.97 8.90 -14.63
CA ILE A 157 6.95 8.14 -13.37
C ILE A 157 7.47 9.02 -12.23
N LEU A 158 6.56 9.64 -11.49
CA LEU A 158 6.83 10.54 -10.35
C LEU A 158 6.56 9.87 -9.00
N SER A 159 6.40 8.54 -8.94
CA SER A 159 6.03 7.82 -7.72
C SER A 159 7.04 8.06 -6.59
N ASN A 160 6.55 8.18 -5.35
CA ASN A 160 7.36 8.46 -4.15
C ASN A 160 8.25 9.72 -4.22
N SER A 161 8.04 10.62 -5.19
CA SER A 161 8.79 11.87 -5.27
C SER A 161 8.25 12.90 -4.28
N ASN A 162 9.12 13.83 -3.86
CA ASN A 162 8.73 15.00 -3.09
C ASN A 162 8.47 16.15 -4.06
N LEU A 163 7.20 16.51 -4.25
CA LEU A 163 6.70 17.60 -5.09
C LEU A 163 6.00 18.67 -4.26
N TYR A 164 6.33 18.77 -2.96
CA TYR A 164 5.75 19.76 -2.06
C TYR A 164 5.85 21.15 -2.67
N ARG A 165 4.71 21.85 -2.80
CA ARG A 165 4.59 23.19 -3.40
C ARG A 165 5.11 23.32 -4.84
N ALA A 166 5.22 22.23 -5.58
CA ALA A 166 5.49 22.29 -7.00
C ALA A 166 4.32 22.94 -7.76
N SER A 167 4.64 23.68 -8.83
CA SER A 167 3.65 24.20 -9.78
C SER A 167 3.57 23.25 -10.97
N PHE A 168 2.37 22.82 -11.31
CA PHE A 168 2.04 22.03 -12.50
C PHE A 168 1.02 22.76 -13.38
N ASN A 169 0.96 24.09 -13.28
CA ASN A 169 -0.04 24.88 -13.96
C ASN A 169 0.04 24.61 -15.47
N TYR A 170 -1.09 24.26 -16.08
CA TYR A 170 -1.21 23.91 -17.50
C TYR A 170 -0.38 22.69 -17.96
N ALA A 171 0.22 21.94 -17.03
CA ALA A 171 1.01 20.76 -17.35
C ALA A 171 0.15 19.61 -17.87
N ARG A 172 0.74 18.78 -18.75
CA ARG A 172 0.13 17.53 -19.23
C ARG A 172 0.66 16.35 -18.44
N LEU A 173 -0.14 15.81 -17.52
CA LEU A 173 0.17 14.64 -16.70
C LEU A 173 -0.68 13.42 -17.09
N ILE A 174 -1.04 13.32 -18.37
CA ILE A 174 -1.90 12.25 -18.89
C ILE A 174 -1.21 10.90 -18.63
N ASN A 175 -1.92 9.96 -18.00
CA ASN A 175 -1.38 8.64 -17.61
C ASN A 175 -0.08 8.69 -16.78
N ALA A 176 0.20 9.79 -16.08
CA ALA A 176 1.38 9.89 -15.22
C ALA A 176 1.23 9.02 -13.95
N TYR A 177 2.34 8.46 -13.47
CA TYR A 177 2.37 7.63 -12.26
C TYR A 177 2.84 8.47 -11.06
N LEU A 178 1.91 8.89 -10.20
CA LEU A 178 2.14 9.74 -9.02
C LEU A 178 1.92 8.98 -7.70
N VAL A 179 1.93 7.64 -7.76
CA VAL A 179 1.68 6.77 -6.59
C VAL A 179 2.59 7.14 -5.42
N ALA A 180 1.98 7.40 -4.26
CA ALA A 180 2.66 7.80 -3.03
C ALA A 180 3.59 9.03 -3.15
N ALA A 181 3.40 9.88 -4.17
CA ALA A 181 4.11 11.16 -4.27
C ALA A 181 3.56 12.17 -3.24
N ASP A 182 4.44 13.05 -2.76
CA ASP A 182 4.04 14.18 -1.93
C ASP A 182 3.74 15.40 -2.80
N LEU A 183 2.46 15.62 -3.09
CA LEU A 183 1.92 16.74 -3.85
C LEU A 183 1.20 17.73 -2.91
N SER A 184 1.60 17.80 -1.63
CA SER A 184 0.97 18.74 -0.72
C SER A 184 1.27 20.20 -1.11
N GLU A 185 0.24 21.04 -0.99
CA GLU A 185 0.27 22.47 -1.35
C GLU A 185 0.69 22.75 -2.81
N THR A 186 0.51 21.80 -3.72
CA THR A 186 0.77 22.03 -5.15
C THR A 186 -0.32 22.86 -5.80
N ASP A 187 0.07 23.57 -6.87
CA ASP A 187 -0.85 24.19 -7.80
C ASP A 187 -0.91 23.36 -9.08
N VAL A 188 -2.11 22.90 -9.46
CA VAL A 188 -2.37 22.13 -10.67
C VAL A 188 -3.44 22.82 -11.52
N GLU A 189 -3.47 24.16 -11.49
CA GLU A 189 -4.40 24.96 -12.27
C GLU A 189 -4.35 24.60 -13.76
N GLY A 190 -5.49 24.25 -14.36
CA GLY A 190 -5.59 23.92 -15.78
C GLY A 190 -4.82 22.67 -16.22
N ALA A 191 -4.20 21.93 -15.29
CA ALA A 191 -3.42 20.75 -15.62
C ALA A 191 -4.33 19.60 -16.11
N ASN A 192 -3.78 18.73 -16.94
CA ASN A 192 -4.47 17.54 -17.43
C ASN A 192 -3.90 16.27 -16.79
N LEU A 193 -4.60 15.76 -15.78
CA LEU A 193 -4.30 14.54 -15.03
C LEU A 193 -5.16 13.35 -15.50
N SER A 194 -5.65 13.37 -16.74
CA SER A 194 -6.49 12.29 -17.26
C SER A 194 -5.75 10.94 -17.20
N GLY A 195 -6.35 9.95 -16.56
CA GLY A 195 -5.76 8.61 -16.37
C GLY A 195 -4.56 8.56 -15.42
N ALA A 196 -4.20 9.65 -14.76
CA ALA A 196 -3.09 9.66 -13.81
C ALA A 196 -3.36 8.77 -12.60
N ASP A 197 -2.33 8.09 -12.11
CA ASP A 197 -2.40 7.26 -10.91
C ASP A 197 -1.88 8.02 -9.69
N LEU A 198 -2.80 8.51 -8.87
CA LEU A 198 -2.56 9.27 -7.64
C LEU A 198 -2.82 8.42 -6.39
N ASP A 199 -2.81 7.08 -6.50
CA ASP A 199 -3.02 6.21 -5.35
C ASP A 199 -1.99 6.51 -4.26
N ARG A 200 -2.45 6.66 -3.01
CA ARG A 200 -1.63 7.01 -1.83
C ARG A 200 -0.91 8.35 -1.91
N ALA A 201 -1.16 9.17 -2.93
CA ALA A 201 -0.53 10.48 -3.03
C ALA A 201 -1.00 11.40 -1.89
N ASN A 202 -0.08 12.22 -1.38
CA ASN A 202 -0.43 13.27 -0.44
C ASN A 202 -0.81 14.54 -1.23
N LEU A 203 -2.08 14.90 -1.25
CA LEU A 203 -2.63 16.08 -1.96
C LEU A 203 -3.16 17.12 -0.96
N ALA A 204 -2.67 17.10 0.28
CA ALA A 204 -3.15 18.00 1.32
C ALA A 204 -2.90 19.45 0.92
N GLY A 205 -3.94 20.29 0.94
CA GLY A 205 -3.85 21.69 0.54
C GLY A 205 -3.61 21.94 -0.95
N ALA A 206 -3.61 20.92 -1.81
CA ALA A 206 -3.43 21.10 -3.25
C ALA A 206 -4.60 21.87 -3.88
N ILE A 207 -4.31 22.69 -4.89
CA ILE A 207 -5.27 23.54 -5.58
C ILE A 207 -5.58 22.94 -6.95
N PHE A 208 -6.80 22.46 -7.12
CA PHE A 208 -7.36 21.99 -8.38
C PHE A 208 -8.31 23.04 -8.92
N ASP A 209 -7.80 24.01 -9.70
CA ASP A 209 -8.64 24.97 -10.44
C ASP A 209 -8.64 24.64 -11.93
N GLN A 210 -9.81 24.44 -12.53
CA GLN A 210 -9.94 24.06 -13.96
C GLN A 210 -9.20 22.77 -14.36
N THR A 211 -8.78 21.95 -13.40
CA THR A 211 -8.01 20.72 -13.64
C THR A 211 -8.86 19.62 -14.25
N VAL A 212 -8.28 18.81 -15.13
CA VAL A 212 -8.93 17.64 -15.75
C VAL A 212 -8.48 16.36 -15.06
N LEU A 213 -9.41 15.58 -14.53
CA LEU A 213 -9.20 14.34 -13.76
C LEU A 213 -9.90 13.12 -14.36
N TYR A 214 -10.28 13.13 -15.64
CA TYR A 214 -10.97 12.00 -16.26
C TYR A 214 -10.23 10.68 -16.03
N ARG A 215 -10.90 9.66 -15.52
CA ARG A 215 -10.31 8.33 -15.22
C ARG A 215 -9.11 8.36 -14.24
N ALA A 216 -8.85 9.46 -13.54
CA ALA A 216 -7.76 9.52 -12.57
C ALA A 216 -8.06 8.62 -11.36
N ASN A 217 -7.02 8.04 -10.77
CA ASN A 217 -7.14 7.16 -9.61
C ASN A 217 -6.68 7.87 -8.34
N LEU A 218 -7.62 8.28 -7.47
CA LEU A 218 -7.35 8.93 -6.19
C LEU A 218 -7.81 8.07 -4.98
N LYS A 219 -8.01 6.76 -5.13
CA LYS A 219 -8.70 5.89 -4.13
C LYS A 219 -8.17 5.97 -2.71
N THR A 220 -6.88 6.21 -2.52
CA THR A 220 -6.28 6.32 -1.19
C THR A 220 -5.49 7.62 -1.00
N ALA A 221 -5.75 8.61 -1.85
CA ALA A 221 -5.08 9.90 -1.77
C ALA A 221 -5.55 10.71 -0.56
N ASN A 222 -4.63 11.45 0.06
CA ASN A 222 -4.96 12.39 1.14
C ASN A 222 -5.42 13.73 0.54
N LEU A 223 -6.72 14.00 0.55
CA LEU A 223 -7.32 15.23 0.03
C LEU A 223 -7.61 16.29 1.10
N ARG A 224 -6.99 16.20 2.30
CA ARG A 224 -7.28 17.11 3.41
C ARG A 224 -6.98 18.56 3.02
N GLY A 225 -7.99 19.42 3.02
CA GLY A 225 -7.84 20.84 2.68
C GLY A 225 -7.55 21.11 1.20
N ALA A 226 -7.62 20.09 0.33
CA ALA A 226 -7.53 20.29 -1.10
C ALA A 226 -8.73 21.11 -1.60
N VAL A 227 -8.47 22.03 -2.52
CA VAL A 227 -9.49 22.93 -3.08
C VAL A 227 -9.83 22.47 -4.49
N PHE A 228 -11.11 22.20 -4.74
CA PHE A 228 -11.61 21.81 -6.06
C PHE A 228 -12.50 22.93 -6.62
N ARG A 229 -12.03 23.64 -7.63
CA ARG A 229 -12.77 24.67 -8.37
C ARG A 229 -12.82 24.30 -9.84
N CYS A 230 -14.02 24.26 -10.44
CA CYS A 230 -14.17 24.01 -11.87
C CYS A 230 -13.49 22.74 -12.40
N VAL A 231 -13.43 21.69 -11.58
CA VAL A 231 -12.72 20.44 -11.91
C VAL A 231 -13.56 19.55 -12.82
N TYR A 232 -12.92 18.94 -13.81
CA TYR A 232 -13.56 18.06 -14.78
C TYR A 232 -13.24 16.60 -14.49
N TYR A 233 -14.24 15.85 -14.04
CA TYR A 233 -14.13 14.41 -13.78
C TYR A 233 -15.30 13.66 -14.43
N ASP A 234 -15.19 12.33 -14.49
CA ASP A 234 -16.19 11.40 -15.03
C ASP A 234 -16.50 10.26 -14.03
N SER A 235 -17.41 9.36 -14.39
CA SER A 235 -17.78 8.20 -13.56
C SER A 235 -16.65 7.18 -13.38
N ALA A 236 -15.59 7.26 -14.20
CA ALA A 236 -14.43 6.38 -14.09
C ALA A 236 -13.34 6.94 -13.15
N THR A 237 -13.47 8.21 -12.74
CA THR A 237 -12.58 8.84 -11.76
C THR A 237 -12.82 8.23 -10.39
N SER A 238 -11.77 7.68 -9.79
CA SER A 238 -11.88 7.00 -8.49
C SER A 238 -11.49 7.94 -7.36
N TRP A 239 -12.35 8.06 -6.34
CA TRP A 239 -12.15 8.98 -5.20
C TRP A 239 -11.86 8.23 -3.90
N PRO A 240 -11.27 8.88 -2.88
CA PRO A 240 -11.18 8.32 -1.55
C PRO A 240 -12.56 7.98 -0.95
N PRO A 241 -12.67 6.92 -0.13
CA PRO A 241 -13.89 6.60 0.58
C PRO A 241 -14.37 7.79 1.42
N GLY A 242 -15.65 8.15 1.29
CA GLY A 242 -16.27 9.26 2.02
C GLY A 242 -16.01 10.65 1.43
N PHE A 243 -15.20 10.76 0.38
CA PHE A 243 -15.04 12.00 -0.37
C PHE A 243 -16.13 12.12 -1.44
N VAL A 244 -16.82 13.27 -1.48
CA VAL A 244 -17.82 13.58 -2.50
C VAL A 244 -17.35 14.86 -3.22
N PRO A 245 -16.97 14.79 -4.51
CA PRO A 245 -16.59 15.99 -5.25
C PRO A 245 -17.79 16.93 -5.43
N ALA A 246 -17.53 18.23 -5.43
CA ALA A 246 -18.57 19.23 -5.69
C ALA A 246 -19.18 19.03 -7.10
N ALA A 247 -20.50 19.18 -7.21
CA ALA A 247 -21.21 19.06 -8.48
C ALA A 247 -20.65 20.05 -9.51
N ARG A 248 -20.63 19.66 -10.80
CA ARG A 248 -20.19 20.50 -11.92
C ARG A 248 -20.99 21.82 -11.94
N ASP A 249 -20.34 22.92 -11.55
CA ASP A 249 -20.94 24.26 -11.65
C ASP A 249 -21.02 24.69 -13.12
N GLN A 250 -22.19 25.15 -13.55
CA GLN A 250 -22.42 25.67 -14.91
C GLN A 250 -21.56 26.90 -15.21
N ARG A 251 -21.17 27.68 -14.19
CA ARG A 251 -20.29 28.87 -14.37
C ARG A 251 -18.90 28.48 -14.87
N CYS A 252 -18.43 27.30 -14.49
CA CYS A 252 -17.15 26.77 -14.94
C CYS A 252 -17.16 26.36 -16.42
N ALA A 253 -18.31 25.92 -16.93
CA ALA A 253 -18.45 25.46 -18.32
C ALA A 253 -18.27 26.57 -19.37
N ALA A 254 -18.44 27.84 -18.99
CA ALA A 254 -18.22 28.98 -19.88
C ALA A 254 -16.72 29.25 -20.15
N ALA A 255 -15.85 28.99 -19.17
CA ALA A 255 -14.40 29.16 -19.31
C ALA A 255 -13.75 28.08 -20.21
N GLY A 256 -14.28 26.85 -20.17
CA GLY A 256 -13.74 25.71 -20.92
C GLY A 256 -13.91 25.75 -22.45
N ARG A 257 -14.70 26.68 -23.01
CA ARG A 257 -14.85 26.80 -24.48
C ARG A 257 -13.67 27.45 -25.20
N LEU A 258 -12.75 28.09 -24.48
CA LEU A 258 -11.64 28.83 -25.06
C LEU A 258 -10.33 28.02 -25.17
N ARG A 259 -10.32 26.75 -24.75
CA ARG A 259 -9.07 25.99 -24.52
C ARG A 259 -9.14 24.54 -25.02
N ARG A 260 -9.50 24.35 -26.31
CA ARG A 260 -9.27 23.09 -27.04
C ARG A 260 -7.93 23.13 -27.76
#